data_AF-A0A2D8AR65-F1
#
_entry.id   AF-A0A2D8AR65-F1
#
_cell.length_a   1.000
_cell.length_b   1.000
_cell.length_c   1.000
_cell.angle_alpha   90.00
_cell.angle_beta   90.00
_cell.angle_gamma   90.00
#
_symmetry.space_group_name_H-M   'P 1'
#
loop_
_entity.id
_entity.type
_entity.pdbx_description
1 polymer ?
#
loop_
_entity_poly.entity_id
_entity_poly.type
_entity_poly.pdbx_seq_one_letter_code
_entity_poly.pdbx_strand_id
1 'polypeptide(L)'
;MQQENNLAACLKTGMKPNLPSNARQRIVAKIPEWQMLEKPWKSLALIALNEVQIPSDDDNSPTPTMMRGRRNIRSRRGGRSASGPMEWLPNAEDVLISDGSSDAYRLAVLLIRKTLFEDDWDESWDEILDGLREDVSANGVHPVWSKMAEATPILAQFASFSQNEVEEEESDKFDLTSAYIDPNNSKSLSKYFETISSGISNAKLKIALQKARAQLNGKKGLRDFDDLVGLEGDACIISALIDIHLSRDSKESLKRLSKVDKKLAAALSDLVSLRQGNAKDWDRLRKLTGDEELTQQIVSAAWNLMPEAASKLTSKELDSGLEIVTNPKYKEKLTWWKLSALVNEGSPDKALE
;
A
#
# COMPACT_ATOMS: atom_id res chain seq x y z
N MET A 1 5.41 -6.82 -15.96
CA MET A 1 5.04 -5.40 -15.92
C MET A 1 5.40 -4.67 -14.61
N GLN A 2 4.74 -4.87 -13.46
CA GLN A 2 5.03 -4.06 -12.25
C GLN A 2 6.50 -4.12 -11.78
N GLN A 3 7.13 -5.30 -11.79
CA GLN A 3 8.55 -5.45 -11.45
C GLN A 3 9.46 -4.69 -12.43
N GLU A 4 9.11 -4.65 -13.71
CA GLU A 4 9.85 -3.94 -14.76
C GLU A 4 9.71 -2.41 -14.61
N ASN A 5 8.51 -1.93 -14.24
CA ASN A 5 8.27 -0.52 -13.90
C ASN A 5 9.09 -0.09 -12.67
N ASN A 6 9.06 -0.91 -11.61
CA ASN A 6 9.84 -0.67 -10.40
C ASN A 6 11.36 -0.69 -10.69
N LEU A 7 11.82 -1.61 -11.53
CA LEU A 7 13.21 -1.68 -11.99
C LEU A 7 13.57 -0.42 -12.78
N ALA A 8 12.70 0.04 -13.68
CA ALA A 8 12.92 1.25 -14.47
C ALA A 8 13.06 2.50 -13.58
N ALA A 9 12.23 2.62 -12.53
CA ALA A 9 12.35 3.70 -11.55
C ALA A 9 13.65 3.64 -10.74
N CYS A 10 14.09 2.42 -10.38
CA CYS A 10 15.38 2.19 -9.73
C CYS A 10 16.55 2.64 -10.61
N LEU A 11 16.58 2.22 -11.88
CA LEU A 11 17.63 2.61 -12.82
C LEU A 11 17.61 4.11 -13.11
N LYS A 12 16.43 4.71 -13.32
CA LYS A 12 16.28 6.17 -13.53
C LYS A 12 16.83 6.97 -12.34
N THR A 13 16.70 6.44 -11.13
CA THR A 13 17.22 7.09 -9.92
C THR A 13 18.73 6.89 -9.76
N GLY A 14 19.22 5.68 -10.02
CA GLY A 14 20.61 5.28 -9.77
C GLY A 14 21.59 5.66 -10.88
N MET A 15 21.19 5.62 -12.15
CA MET A 15 22.05 5.84 -13.32
C MET A 15 22.12 7.31 -13.76
N LYS A 16 21.91 8.24 -12.82
CA LYS A 16 22.08 9.67 -13.09
C LYS A 16 23.57 9.99 -13.35
N PRO A 17 23.88 10.95 -14.24
CA PRO A 17 25.26 11.30 -14.55
C PRO A 17 26.00 11.79 -13.29
N ASN A 18 27.31 11.53 -13.24
CA ASN A 18 28.23 11.94 -12.17
C ASN A 18 27.97 11.32 -10.79
N LEU A 19 27.21 10.22 -10.69
CA LEU A 19 27.06 9.47 -9.44
C LEU A 19 28.01 8.26 -9.37
N PRO A 20 28.87 8.17 -8.34
CA PRO A 20 29.73 7.00 -8.16
C PRO A 20 28.89 5.77 -7.77
N SER A 21 29.30 4.58 -8.19
CA SER A 21 28.56 3.31 -7.99
C SER A 21 28.02 3.11 -6.57
N ASN A 22 28.87 3.34 -5.54
CA ASN A 22 28.46 3.22 -4.13
C ASN A 22 27.34 4.21 -3.72
N ALA A 23 27.28 5.38 -4.34
CA ALA A 23 26.21 6.35 -4.09
C ALA A 23 24.91 5.94 -4.81
N ARG A 24 25.00 5.34 -6.01
CA ARG A 24 23.85 4.88 -6.79
C ARG A 24 23.00 3.90 -5.97
N GLN A 25 23.63 2.85 -5.45
CA GLN A 25 22.95 1.85 -4.61
C GLN A 25 22.31 2.48 -3.37
N ARG A 26 23.00 3.40 -2.69
CA ARG A 26 22.49 4.06 -1.47
C ARG A 26 21.27 4.93 -1.72
N ILE A 27 21.17 5.56 -2.89
CA ILE A 27 20.03 6.40 -3.25
C ILE A 27 18.86 5.51 -3.68
N VAL A 28 19.11 4.51 -4.53
CA VAL A 28 18.09 3.55 -4.96
C VAL A 28 17.52 2.77 -3.78
N ALA A 29 18.35 2.36 -2.80
CA ALA A 29 17.86 1.64 -1.64
C ALA A 29 16.83 2.41 -0.77
N LYS A 30 16.68 3.72 -0.99
CA LYS A 30 15.75 4.58 -0.26
C LYS A 30 14.42 4.82 -0.97
N ILE A 31 14.31 4.51 -2.27
CA ILE A 31 13.07 4.76 -3.01
C ILE A 31 12.06 3.62 -2.79
N PRO A 32 10.75 3.91 -2.90
CA PRO A 32 9.72 2.91 -2.74
C PRO A 32 9.83 1.69 -3.65
N GLU A 33 10.14 1.93 -4.91
CA GLU A 33 10.17 0.93 -5.97
C GLU A 33 11.21 -0.15 -5.65
N TRP A 34 12.36 0.25 -5.10
CA TRP A 34 13.36 -0.68 -4.59
C TRP A 34 12.82 -1.58 -3.49
N GLN A 35 12.02 -1.06 -2.55
CA GLN A 35 11.50 -1.90 -1.47
C GLN A 35 10.51 -2.94 -2.01
N MET A 36 9.74 -2.58 -3.04
CA MET A 36 8.75 -3.43 -3.71
C MET A 36 9.36 -4.43 -4.69
N LEU A 37 10.60 -4.22 -5.16
CA LEU A 37 11.29 -5.22 -5.96
C LEU A 37 11.47 -6.52 -5.18
N GLU A 38 11.19 -7.64 -5.83
CA GLU A 38 11.52 -8.96 -5.30
C GLU A 38 13.05 -9.16 -5.27
N LYS A 39 13.51 -10.11 -4.46
CA LYS A 39 14.96 -10.36 -4.32
C LYS A 39 15.66 -10.66 -5.65
N PRO A 40 15.11 -11.50 -6.55
CA PRO A 40 15.71 -11.71 -7.86
C PRO A 40 15.84 -10.42 -8.67
N TRP A 41 14.81 -9.59 -8.70
CA TRP A 41 14.84 -8.31 -9.42
C TRP A 41 15.80 -7.29 -8.78
N LYS A 42 15.97 -7.32 -7.46
CA LYS A 42 17.01 -6.55 -6.76
C LYS A 42 18.41 -6.96 -7.20
N SER A 43 18.64 -8.24 -7.49
CA SER A 43 19.93 -8.71 -8.02
C SER A 43 20.21 -8.10 -9.39
N LEU A 44 19.23 -8.12 -10.31
CA LEU A 44 19.34 -7.50 -11.63
C LEU A 44 19.60 -6.00 -11.55
N ALA A 45 18.85 -5.28 -10.71
CA ALA A 45 19.07 -3.86 -10.46
C ALA A 45 20.51 -3.59 -9.99
N LEU A 46 21.04 -4.39 -9.08
CA LEU A 46 22.41 -4.22 -8.58
C LEU A 46 23.46 -4.57 -9.62
N ILE A 47 23.22 -5.55 -10.48
CA ILE A 47 24.09 -5.86 -11.63
C ILE A 47 24.18 -4.59 -12.51
N ALA A 48 23.06 -4.00 -12.91
CA ALA A 48 23.06 -2.76 -13.69
C ALA A 48 23.71 -1.56 -12.99
N LEU A 49 23.39 -1.31 -11.72
CA LEU A 49 23.95 -0.18 -10.99
C LEU A 49 25.48 -0.26 -10.81
N ASN A 50 26.04 -1.47 -10.81
CA ASN A 50 27.47 -1.72 -10.73
C ASN A 50 28.15 -1.87 -12.08
N GLU A 51 27.42 -1.79 -13.20
CA GLU A 51 27.96 -1.91 -14.56
C GLU A 51 28.85 -3.16 -14.70
N VAL A 52 28.32 -4.32 -14.33
CA VAL A 52 29.06 -5.59 -14.35
C VAL A 52 29.63 -5.87 -15.72
N GLN A 53 30.94 -6.07 -15.77
CA GLN A 53 31.66 -6.42 -16.98
C GLN A 53 31.73 -7.94 -17.14
N ILE A 54 31.90 -8.38 -18.39
CA ILE A 54 32.20 -9.78 -18.72
C ILE A 54 33.61 -10.08 -18.20
N PRO A 55 33.83 -11.19 -17.46
CA PRO A 55 35.17 -11.60 -17.07
C PRO A 55 36.07 -11.75 -18.30
N SER A 56 37.26 -11.15 -18.30
CA SER A 56 38.25 -11.39 -19.34
C SER A 56 39.26 -12.44 -18.86
N ASP A 57 39.72 -13.31 -19.76
CA ASP A 57 40.66 -14.39 -19.43
C ASP A 57 42.02 -13.89 -18.89
N ASP A 58 42.36 -12.61 -19.14
CA ASP A 58 43.63 -11.98 -18.77
C ASP A 58 43.51 -10.98 -17.60
N ASP A 59 42.31 -10.72 -17.05
CA ASP A 59 42.14 -9.71 -16.01
C ASP A 59 42.40 -10.22 -14.59
N ASN A 60 43.53 -9.81 -14.03
CA ASN A 60 43.74 -9.69 -12.58
C ASN A 60 42.98 -8.49 -11.97
N SER A 61 42.01 -7.92 -12.68
CA SER A 61 41.24 -6.78 -12.20
C SER A 61 40.37 -7.18 -11.00
N PRO A 62 40.21 -6.29 -10.01
CA PRO A 62 39.50 -6.64 -8.78
C PRO A 62 38.04 -6.98 -9.11
N THR A 63 37.65 -8.23 -8.85
CA THR A 63 36.25 -8.69 -8.91
C THR A 63 35.30 -7.63 -8.36
N PRO A 64 34.20 -7.30 -9.08
CA PRO A 64 33.29 -6.24 -8.69
C PRO A 64 32.84 -6.41 -7.23
N THR A 65 32.69 -5.31 -6.50
CA THR A 65 32.42 -5.34 -5.05
C THR A 65 31.15 -6.12 -4.68
N MET A 66 30.22 -6.30 -5.62
CA MET A 66 29.02 -7.14 -5.49
C MET A 66 29.30 -8.66 -5.49
N MET A 67 30.36 -9.11 -6.18
CA MET A 67 30.82 -10.51 -6.20
C MET A 67 31.62 -10.86 -4.94
N ARG A 68 32.18 -9.84 -4.29
CA ARG A 68 32.70 -9.98 -2.94
C ARG A 68 31.52 -9.95 -1.98
N GLY A 69 30.88 -11.11 -1.79
CA GLY A 69 30.07 -11.37 -0.61
C GLY A 69 30.82 -10.82 0.59
N ARG A 70 30.17 -9.96 1.41
CA ARG A 70 30.80 -9.24 2.52
C ARG A 70 31.44 -10.24 3.47
N ARG A 71 32.68 -10.65 3.19
CA ARG A 71 33.47 -11.51 4.04
C ARG A 71 33.80 -10.68 5.28
N ASN A 72 33.05 -10.96 6.34
CA ASN A 72 33.40 -10.74 7.72
C ASN A 72 33.73 -9.29 8.13
N ILE A 73 32.68 -8.52 8.44
CA ILE A 73 32.76 -7.65 9.62
C ILE A 73 32.30 -8.48 10.81
N ARG A 74 33.28 -9.04 11.53
CA ARG A 74 33.10 -9.62 12.87
C ARG A 74 32.34 -8.63 13.73
N SER A 75 31.05 -8.86 13.95
CA SER A 75 30.28 -8.21 15.00
C SER A 75 29.57 -9.29 15.82
N ARG A 76 29.73 -9.18 17.14
CA ARG A 76 29.38 -10.13 18.21
C ARG A 76 27.86 -10.32 18.38
N ARG A 77 27.12 -10.70 17.34
CA ARG A 77 25.74 -11.16 17.50
C ARG A 77 25.37 -12.12 16.37
N GLY A 78 25.04 -13.35 16.77
CA GLY A 78 24.94 -14.53 15.93
C GLY A 78 24.18 -14.38 14.61
N GLY A 79 24.80 -14.93 13.56
CA GLY A 79 24.13 -15.82 12.61
C GLY A 79 22.99 -15.26 11.78
N ARG A 80 23.33 -14.57 10.68
CA ARG A 80 22.72 -14.78 9.36
C ARG A 80 23.84 -14.59 8.34
N SER A 81 24.12 -15.59 7.50
CA SER A 81 24.90 -15.35 6.29
C SER A 81 24.18 -14.22 5.55
N ALA A 82 24.85 -13.07 5.40
CA ALA A 82 24.31 -12.01 4.57
C ALA A 82 24.49 -12.48 3.13
N SER A 83 23.51 -13.24 2.67
CA SER A 83 23.41 -13.72 1.30
C SER A 83 23.57 -12.53 0.36
N GLY A 84 24.64 -12.55 -0.44
CA GLY A 84 25.03 -11.43 -1.27
C GLY A 84 23.99 -11.14 -2.37
N PRO A 85 24.01 -9.96 -3.00
CA PRO A 85 23.15 -9.64 -4.13
C PRO A 85 23.10 -10.71 -5.23
N MET A 86 24.22 -11.39 -5.46
CA MET A 86 24.33 -12.45 -6.47
C MET A 86 23.67 -13.76 -6.06
N GLU A 87 23.60 -14.05 -4.77
CA GLU A 87 22.89 -15.23 -4.25
C GLU A 87 21.36 -15.06 -4.30
N TRP A 88 20.86 -13.85 -4.58
CA TRP A 88 19.45 -13.60 -4.84
C TRP A 88 19.06 -13.85 -6.29
N LEU A 89 20.05 -14.00 -7.20
CA LEU A 89 19.80 -14.38 -8.58
C LEU A 89 19.35 -15.85 -8.61
N PRO A 90 18.23 -16.21 -9.24
CA PRO A 90 17.78 -17.59 -9.36
C PRO A 90 18.83 -18.46 -10.05
N ASN A 91 18.84 -19.77 -9.79
CA ASN A 91 19.64 -20.70 -10.57
C ASN A 91 19.04 -20.84 -11.97
N ALA A 92 19.83 -21.33 -12.92
CA ALA A 92 19.35 -21.51 -14.29
C ALA A 92 18.11 -22.44 -14.33
N GLU A 93 18.17 -23.57 -13.61
CA GLU A 93 17.07 -24.54 -13.46
C GLU A 93 15.74 -23.91 -13.02
N ASP A 94 15.79 -22.90 -12.15
CA ASP A 94 14.60 -22.25 -11.59
C ASP A 94 13.83 -21.43 -12.65
N VAL A 95 14.49 -21.04 -13.75
CA VAL A 95 13.92 -20.16 -14.79
C VAL A 95 13.78 -20.83 -16.16
N LEU A 96 14.17 -22.10 -16.28
CA LEU A 96 14.00 -22.89 -17.51
C LEU A 96 12.53 -23.06 -17.88
N ILE A 97 11.65 -23.15 -16.88
CA ILE A 97 10.21 -23.29 -17.05
C ILE A 97 9.55 -21.94 -16.76
N SER A 98 8.53 -21.59 -17.56
CA SER A 98 7.74 -20.38 -17.29
C SER A 98 6.98 -20.52 -15.97
N ASP A 99 7.25 -19.60 -15.05
CA ASP A 99 6.58 -19.44 -13.75
C ASP A 99 5.57 -18.27 -13.77
N GLY A 100 5.30 -17.70 -14.95
CA GLY A 100 4.52 -16.47 -15.12
C GLY A 100 5.35 -15.18 -15.08
N SER A 101 6.67 -15.26 -14.89
CA SER A 101 7.57 -14.11 -15.13
C SER A 101 7.73 -13.80 -16.62
N SER A 102 8.23 -12.60 -16.94
CA SER A 102 8.42 -12.20 -18.35
C SER A 102 9.56 -12.98 -19.00
N ASP A 103 9.43 -13.30 -20.28
CA ASP A 103 10.47 -14.00 -21.03
C ASP A 103 11.77 -13.19 -21.09
N ALA A 104 11.65 -11.85 -21.14
CA ALA A 104 12.79 -10.94 -21.01
C ALA A 104 13.52 -11.09 -19.67
N TYR A 105 12.80 -11.29 -18.56
CA TYR A 105 13.40 -11.54 -17.26
C TYR A 105 14.12 -12.89 -17.23
N ARG A 106 13.49 -13.96 -17.72
CA ARG A 106 14.08 -15.30 -17.79
C ARG A 106 15.35 -15.31 -18.64
N LEU A 107 15.27 -14.68 -19.83
CA LEU A 107 16.40 -14.50 -20.72
C LEU A 107 17.55 -13.75 -20.04
N ALA A 108 17.27 -12.65 -19.34
CA ALA A 108 18.29 -11.89 -18.64
C ALA A 108 19.00 -12.72 -17.56
N VAL A 109 18.25 -13.50 -16.76
CA VAL A 109 18.83 -14.39 -15.75
C VAL A 109 19.73 -15.44 -16.39
N LEU A 110 19.27 -16.09 -17.46
CA LEU A 110 20.05 -17.13 -18.13
C LEU A 110 21.33 -16.60 -18.79
N LEU A 111 21.30 -15.42 -19.42
CA LEU A 111 22.52 -14.78 -19.96
C LEU A 111 23.55 -14.49 -18.86
N ILE A 112 23.08 -13.98 -17.72
CA ILE A 112 23.95 -13.70 -16.57
C ILE A 112 24.52 -15.01 -16.01
N ARG A 113 23.71 -16.07 -15.93
CA ARG A 113 24.17 -17.39 -15.47
C ARG A 113 25.18 -18.01 -16.42
N LYS A 114 24.89 -18.04 -17.72
CA LYS A 114 25.82 -18.55 -18.75
C LYS A 114 27.16 -17.82 -18.74
N THR A 115 27.17 -16.51 -18.52
CA THR A 115 28.41 -15.70 -18.57
C THR A 115 29.21 -15.66 -17.27
N LEU A 116 28.56 -15.77 -16.11
CA LEU A 116 29.23 -15.62 -14.80
C LEU A 116 29.34 -16.93 -14.01
N PHE A 117 28.64 -17.98 -14.43
CA PHE A 117 28.59 -19.31 -13.80
C PHE A 117 28.65 -20.41 -14.87
N GLU A 118 29.60 -20.28 -15.80
CA GLU A 118 29.77 -21.23 -16.92
C GLU A 118 29.97 -22.67 -16.44
N ASP A 119 30.67 -22.88 -15.32
CA ASP A 119 30.89 -24.21 -14.72
C ASP A 119 29.58 -24.92 -14.32
N ASP A 120 28.52 -24.16 -14.04
CA ASP A 120 27.20 -24.67 -13.65
C ASP A 120 26.23 -24.74 -14.85
N TRP A 121 26.71 -24.47 -16.07
CA TRP A 121 25.88 -24.42 -17.28
C TRP A 121 25.78 -25.78 -17.98
N ASP A 122 24.56 -26.17 -18.36
CA ASP A 122 24.29 -27.34 -19.19
C ASP A 122 23.98 -26.90 -20.63
N GLU A 123 24.71 -27.46 -21.61
CA GLU A 123 24.52 -27.16 -23.04
C GLU A 123 23.09 -27.43 -23.53
N SER A 124 22.36 -28.35 -22.90
CA SER A 124 20.94 -28.59 -23.23
C SER A 124 20.04 -27.38 -22.97
N TRP A 125 20.46 -26.44 -22.15
CA TRP A 125 19.71 -25.21 -21.88
C TRP A 125 19.82 -24.17 -23.00
N ASP A 126 20.74 -24.37 -23.95
CA ASP A 126 20.92 -23.44 -25.08
C ASP A 126 19.68 -23.40 -25.98
N GLU A 127 18.98 -24.52 -26.16
CA GLU A 127 17.72 -24.57 -26.94
C GLU A 127 16.63 -23.70 -26.29
N ILE A 128 16.53 -23.72 -24.95
CA ILE A 128 15.58 -22.89 -24.20
C ILE A 128 15.99 -21.41 -24.27
N LEU A 129 17.28 -21.14 -24.15
CA LEU A 129 17.83 -19.78 -24.27
C LEU A 129 17.55 -19.17 -25.64
N ASP A 130 17.73 -19.95 -26.72
CA ASP A 130 17.45 -19.52 -28.09
C ASP A 130 15.95 -19.33 -28.33
N GLY A 131 15.10 -20.24 -27.83
CA GLY A 131 13.64 -20.05 -27.88
C GLY A 131 13.20 -18.75 -27.21
N LEU A 132 13.77 -18.42 -26.04
CA LEU A 132 13.50 -17.15 -25.36
C LEU A 132 13.97 -15.94 -26.18
N ARG A 133 15.07 -16.03 -26.93
CA ARG A 133 15.50 -14.95 -27.83
C ARG A 133 14.49 -14.71 -28.94
N GLU A 134 13.95 -15.78 -29.53
CA GLU A 134 12.92 -15.69 -30.56
C GLU A 134 11.63 -15.07 -30.02
N ASP A 135 11.15 -15.56 -28.87
CA ASP A 135 9.94 -15.06 -28.22
C ASP A 135 10.06 -13.56 -27.88
N VAL A 136 11.19 -13.18 -27.28
CA VAL A 136 11.47 -11.78 -26.92
C VAL A 136 11.63 -10.91 -28.16
N SER A 137 12.24 -11.43 -29.24
CA SER A 137 12.36 -10.69 -30.50
C SER A 137 11.02 -10.49 -31.20
N ALA A 138 10.08 -11.43 -31.08
CA ALA A 138 8.77 -11.34 -31.68
C ALA A 138 7.81 -10.42 -30.90
N ASN A 139 7.83 -10.52 -29.57
CA ASN A 139 6.88 -9.83 -28.69
C ASN A 139 7.37 -8.46 -28.18
N GLY A 140 8.65 -8.15 -28.39
CA GLY A 140 9.31 -6.96 -27.86
C GLY A 140 9.51 -7.00 -26.35
N VAL A 141 10.24 -6.01 -25.83
CA VAL A 141 10.61 -5.92 -24.41
C VAL A 141 10.18 -4.61 -23.79
N HIS A 142 9.96 -4.64 -22.48
CA HIS A 142 9.81 -3.41 -21.71
C HIS A 142 11.06 -2.51 -21.87
N PRO A 143 10.95 -1.17 -22.03
CA PRO A 143 12.08 -0.27 -22.26
C PRO A 143 13.19 -0.30 -21.20
N VAL A 144 12.88 -0.82 -20.00
CA VAL A 144 13.87 -1.03 -18.94
C VAL A 144 15.02 -1.93 -19.39
N TRP A 145 14.75 -2.92 -20.24
CA TRP A 145 15.75 -3.90 -20.67
C TRP A 145 16.76 -3.28 -21.62
N SER A 146 16.35 -2.34 -22.48
CA SER A 146 17.26 -1.55 -23.30
C SER A 146 18.17 -0.66 -22.43
N LYS A 147 17.62 -0.03 -21.38
CA LYS A 147 18.45 0.71 -20.40
C LYS A 147 19.42 -0.17 -19.62
N MET A 148 19.02 -1.41 -19.31
CA MET A 148 19.93 -2.40 -18.72
C MET A 148 21.07 -2.74 -19.68
N ALA A 149 20.75 -2.94 -20.97
CA ALA A 149 21.74 -3.24 -22.01
C ALA A 149 22.82 -2.15 -22.14
N GLU A 150 22.43 -0.87 -22.06
CA GLU A 150 23.38 0.25 -22.08
C GLU A 150 24.36 0.22 -20.90
N ALA A 151 23.89 -0.24 -19.73
CA ALA A 151 24.66 -0.25 -18.49
C ALA A 151 25.50 -1.52 -18.30
N THR A 152 25.08 -2.64 -18.89
CA THR A 152 25.65 -3.97 -18.63
C THR A 152 25.91 -4.74 -19.92
N PRO A 153 27.18 -4.93 -20.30
CA PRO A 153 27.56 -5.65 -21.52
C PRO A 153 26.99 -7.07 -21.64
N ILE A 154 26.83 -7.76 -20.51
CA ILE A 154 26.24 -9.12 -20.46
C ILE A 154 24.81 -9.13 -21.04
N LEU A 155 24.08 -8.02 -20.89
CA LEU A 155 22.71 -7.86 -21.38
C LEU A 155 22.64 -7.03 -22.67
N ALA A 156 23.76 -6.79 -23.35
CA ALA A 156 23.83 -5.93 -24.54
C ALA A 156 22.85 -6.33 -25.66
N GLN A 157 22.54 -7.63 -25.80
CA GLN A 157 21.57 -8.11 -26.79
C GLN A 157 20.17 -7.52 -26.61
N PHE A 158 19.81 -7.06 -25.40
CA PHE A 158 18.52 -6.40 -25.19
C PHE A 158 18.38 -5.06 -25.91
N ALA A 159 19.49 -4.46 -26.37
CA ALA A 159 19.45 -3.24 -27.18
C ALA A 159 18.94 -3.47 -28.61
N SER A 160 18.95 -4.71 -29.11
CA SER A 160 18.48 -5.03 -30.47
C SER A 160 16.99 -5.40 -30.54
N PHE A 161 16.34 -5.66 -29.41
CA PHE A 161 14.93 -6.00 -29.37
C PHE A 161 14.04 -4.75 -29.48
N SER A 162 12.87 -4.89 -30.10
CA SER A 162 11.87 -3.82 -30.16
C SER A 162 11.37 -3.48 -28.75
N GLN A 163 11.07 -2.21 -28.51
CA GLN A 163 10.56 -1.74 -27.23
C GLN A 163 9.04 -1.63 -27.25
N ASN A 164 8.39 -2.18 -26.25
CA ASN A 164 6.94 -2.06 -26.06
C ASN A 164 6.62 -0.69 -25.45
N GLU A 165 5.46 -0.14 -25.82
CA GLU A 165 4.94 1.07 -25.20
C GLU A 165 4.64 0.77 -23.73
N VAL A 166 5.07 1.66 -22.82
CA VAL A 166 4.81 1.48 -21.39
C VAL A 166 3.35 1.86 -21.17
N GLU A 167 2.49 0.86 -20.97
CA GLU A 167 1.10 1.08 -20.59
C GLU A 167 1.05 1.94 -19.32
N GLU A 168 0.26 3.03 -19.35
CA GLU A 168 0.05 3.86 -18.16
C GLU A 168 -0.57 2.99 -17.06
N GLU A 169 -0.04 3.08 -15.83
CA GLU A 169 -0.56 2.32 -14.69
C GLU A 169 -2.06 2.62 -14.53
N GLU A 170 -2.92 1.62 -14.77
CA GLU A 170 -4.35 1.77 -14.53
C GLU A 170 -4.60 2.21 -13.08
N SER A 171 -5.53 3.15 -12.90
CA SER A 171 -5.89 3.60 -11.56
C SER A 171 -6.35 2.42 -10.70
N ASP A 172 -5.73 2.26 -9.53
CA ASP A 172 -6.11 1.22 -8.58
C ASP A 172 -7.60 1.29 -8.26
N LYS A 173 -8.30 0.15 -8.40
CA LYS A 173 -9.72 0.03 -8.05
C LYS A 173 -9.87 -0.55 -6.65
N PHE A 174 -10.61 0.12 -5.79
CA PHE A 174 -10.82 -0.31 -4.41
C PHE A 174 -12.27 -0.72 -4.15
N ASP A 175 -12.45 -1.80 -3.41
CA ASP A 175 -13.74 -2.12 -2.84
C ASP A 175 -14.03 -1.19 -1.64
N LEU A 176 -14.87 -0.18 -1.89
CA LEU A 176 -15.25 0.83 -0.91
C LEU A 176 -16.29 0.33 0.09
N THR A 177 -16.90 -0.85 -0.11
CA THR A 177 -17.91 -1.38 0.83
C THR A 177 -17.30 -1.67 2.21
N SER A 178 -16.04 -2.12 2.23
CA SER A 178 -15.30 -2.36 3.47
C SER A 178 -14.82 -1.09 4.18
N ALA A 179 -15.01 0.09 3.58
CA ALA A 179 -14.59 1.39 4.13
C ALA A 179 -15.61 2.01 5.11
N TYR A 180 -16.75 1.35 5.35
CA TYR A 180 -17.77 1.77 6.33
C TYR A 180 -17.32 1.48 7.78
N ILE A 181 -16.16 2.03 8.14
CA ILE A 181 -15.52 1.89 9.45
C ILE A 181 -15.50 3.21 10.21
N ASP A 182 -15.22 3.16 11.52
CA ASP A 182 -14.88 4.37 12.27
C ASP A 182 -13.41 4.75 12.01
N PRO A 183 -13.13 5.94 11.43
CA PRO A 183 -11.75 6.36 11.23
C PRO A 183 -10.96 6.49 12.54
N ASN A 184 -11.61 6.71 13.69
CA ASN A 184 -10.94 6.80 14.99
C ASN A 184 -10.64 5.42 15.60
N ASN A 185 -11.21 4.34 15.08
CA ASN A 185 -10.85 2.99 15.48
C ASN A 185 -9.59 2.53 14.72
N SER A 186 -8.45 2.63 15.39
CA SER A 186 -7.14 2.28 14.80
C SER A 186 -7.07 0.83 14.29
N LYS A 187 -7.80 -0.11 14.93
CA LYS A 187 -7.81 -1.52 14.51
C LYS A 187 -8.59 -1.71 13.21
N SER A 188 -9.77 -1.10 13.10
CA SER A 188 -10.59 -1.17 11.89
C SER A 188 -9.90 -0.47 10.72
N LEU A 189 -9.31 0.69 10.95
CA LEU A 189 -8.54 1.43 9.94
C LEU A 189 -7.33 0.63 9.44
N SER A 190 -6.58 0.03 10.36
CA SER A 190 -5.44 -0.85 10.04
C SER A 190 -5.85 -2.08 9.22
N LYS A 191 -7.00 -2.69 9.56
CA LYS A 191 -7.57 -3.83 8.82
C LYS A 191 -8.03 -3.44 7.43
N TYR A 192 -8.70 -2.29 7.28
CA TYR A 192 -9.10 -1.78 5.97
C TYR A 192 -7.89 -1.53 5.05
N PHE A 193 -6.84 -0.89 5.58
CA PHE A 193 -5.59 -0.68 4.83
C PHE A 193 -4.90 -1.98 4.43
N GLU A 194 -4.98 -3.02 5.25
CA GLU A 194 -4.50 -4.36 4.87
C GLU A 194 -5.28 -4.92 3.68
N THR A 195 -6.62 -4.84 3.71
CA THR A 195 -7.49 -5.35 2.65
C THR A 195 -7.22 -4.70 1.29
N ILE A 196 -7.04 -3.38 1.25
CA ILE A 196 -6.78 -2.67 -0.02
C ILE A 196 -5.32 -2.76 -0.49
N SER A 197 -4.38 -3.14 0.39
CA SER A 197 -2.94 -3.11 0.08
C SER A 197 -2.50 -4.04 -1.06
N SER A 198 -3.26 -5.12 -1.30
CA SER A 198 -3.01 -6.06 -2.40
C SER A 198 -3.36 -5.46 -3.76
N GLY A 199 -4.37 -4.60 -3.82
CA GLY A 199 -4.86 -3.96 -5.04
C GLY A 199 -4.11 -2.70 -5.46
N ILE A 200 -3.02 -2.35 -4.75
CA ILE A 200 -2.23 -1.14 -5.03
C ILE A 200 -1.03 -1.49 -5.90
N SER A 201 -1.02 -0.93 -7.10
CA SER A 201 0.10 -0.96 -8.05
C SER A 201 1.20 0.04 -7.64
N ASN A 202 0.82 1.24 -7.21
CA ASN A 202 1.75 2.32 -6.91
C ASN A 202 2.62 2.01 -5.67
N ALA A 203 3.93 1.82 -5.90
CA ALA A 203 4.88 1.47 -4.83
C ALA A 203 4.95 2.51 -3.71
N LYS A 204 4.88 3.80 -4.03
CA LYS A 204 4.94 4.89 -3.05
C LYS A 204 3.73 4.84 -2.12
N LEU A 205 2.52 4.71 -2.67
CA LEU A 205 1.28 4.59 -1.92
C LEU A 205 1.30 3.33 -1.03
N LYS A 206 1.72 2.19 -1.58
CA LYS A 206 1.78 0.90 -0.85
C LYS A 206 2.69 0.97 0.38
N ILE A 207 3.86 1.61 0.27
CA ILE A 207 4.78 1.77 1.41
C ILE A 207 4.23 2.76 2.43
N ALA A 208 3.64 3.86 1.97
CA ALA A 208 3.02 4.82 2.86
C ALA A 208 1.93 4.15 3.70
N LEU A 209 1.07 3.31 3.10
CA LEU A 209 0.08 2.51 3.81
C LEU A 209 0.70 1.46 4.74
N GLN A 210 1.75 0.75 4.34
CA GLN A 210 2.44 -0.20 5.23
C GLN A 210 3.00 0.50 6.48
N LYS A 211 3.59 1.69 6.30
CA LYS A 211 4.07 2.52 7.42
C LYS A 211 2.91 3.02 8.29
N ALA A 212 1.81 3.47 7.69
CA ALA A 212 0.61 3.91 8.41
C ALA A 212 0.04 2.76 9.26
N ARG A 213 -0.08 1.57 8.69
CA ARG A 213 -0.52 0.35 9.39
C ARG A 213 0.39 0.00 10.57
N ALA A 214 1.71 0.05 10.37
CA ALA A 214 2.67 -0.20 11.44
C ALA A 214 2.55 0.82 12.59
N GLN A 215 2.21 2.08 12.28
CA GLN A 215 1.98 3.12 13.28
C GLN A 215 0.63 2.97 14.01
N LEU A 216 -0.45 2.65 13.29
CA LEU A 216 -1.79 2.38 13.85
C LEU A 216 -1.76 1.20 14.84
N ASN A 217 -0.97 0.17 14.53
CA ASN A 217 -0.77 -0.98 15.42
C ASN A 217 0.26 -0.71 16.53
N GLY A 218 0.96 0.43 16.48
CA GLY A 218 2.00 0.81 17.42
C GLY A 218 1.49 1.64 18.59
N LYS A 219 2.32 1.77 19.64
CA LYS A 219 1.97 2.54 20.85
C LYS A 219 1.89 4.06 20.64
N LYS A 220 2.53 4.58 19.59
CA LYS A 220 2.67 6.04 19.35
C LYS A 220 1.51 6.63 18.54
N GLY A 221 0.63 5.81 17.99
CA GLY A 221 -0.42 6.25 17.07
C GLY A 221 0.12 6.67 15.70
N LEU A 222 -0.81 7.00 14.81
CA LEU A 222 -0.51 7.53 13.47
C LEU A 222 0.03 8.96 13.59
N ARG A 223 1.15 9.23 12.92
CA ARG A 223 1.71 10.58 12.74
C ARG A 223 1.35 11.11 11.36
N ASP A 224 1.64 12.39 11.12
CA ASP A 224 1.41 13.04 9.84
C ASP A 224 2.04 12.26 8.66
N PHE A 225 1.21 11.94 7.66
CA PHE A 225 1.60 11.28 6.41
C PHE A 225 1.20 12.14 5.21
N ASP A 226 2.09 13.01 4.75
CA ASP A 226 1.82 13.86 3.58
C ASP A 226 1.64 13.05 2.30
N ASP A 227 2.31 11.89 2.20
CA ASP A 227 2.19 10.97 1.06
C ASP A 227 0.81 10.31 0.91
N LEU A 228 -0.07 10.44 1.91
CA LEU A 228 -1.43 9.87 1.90
C LEU A 228 -2.52 10.94 1.83
N VAL A 229 -2.14 12.20 1.60
CA VAL A 229 -3.06 13.34 1.47
C VAL A 229 -3.27 13.67 0.00
N GLY A 230 -4.48 14.10 -0.36
CA GLY A 230 -4.79 14.60 -1.69
C GLY A 230 -4.83 13.53 -2.79
N LEU A 231 -5.05 12.27 -2.42
CA LEU A 231 -5.18 11.17 -3.39
C LEU A 231 -6.44 11.34 -4.24
N GLU A 232 -6.37 10.87 -5.49
CA GLU A 232 -7.45 10.91 -6.48
C GLU A 232 -8.02 9.52 -6.78
N GLY A 233 -9.09 9.46 -7.57
CA GLY A 233 -9.81 8.21 -7.84
C GLY A 233 -10.29 7.52 -6.57
N ASP A 234 -10.34 6.19 -6.57
CA ASP A 234 -10.77 5.42 -5.40
C ASP A 234 -9.86 5.65 -4.19
N ALA A 235 -8.58 5.99 -4.40
CA ALA A 235 -7.61 6.24 -3.33
C ALA A 235 -7.90 7.47 -2.47
N CYS A 236 -8.80 8.36 -2.90
CA CYS A 236 -9.24 9.47 -2.07
C CYS A 236 -9.87 9.03 -0.73
N ILE A 237 -10.39 7.79 -0.64
CA ILE A 237 -10.90 7.23 0.63
C ILE A 237 -9.80 7.15 1.69
N ILE A 238 -8.57 6.80 1.31
CA ILE A 238 -7.43 6.72 2.21
C ILE A 238 -7.16 8.11 2.82
N SER A 239 -7.14 9.15 1.97
CA SER A 239 -6.97 10.53 2.43
C SER A 239 -8.09 10.96 3.37
N ALA A 240 -9.36 10.68 3.03
CA ALA A 240 -10.49 11.05 3.87
C ALA A 240 -10.43 10.37 5.26
N LEU A 241 -10.15 9.06 5.31
CA LEU A 241 -10.05 8.33 6.58
C LEU A 241 -8.89 8.85 7.44
N ILE A 242 -7.74 9.15 6.84
CA ILE A 242 -6.57 9.68 7.57
C ILE A 242 -6.83 11.09 8.09
N ASP A 243 -7.41 11.96 7.27
CA ASP A 243 -7.73 13.32 7.70
C ASP A 243 -8.68 13.30 8.90
N ILE A 244 -9.71 12.43 8.87
CA ILE A 244 -10.64 12.29 10.00
C ILE A 244 -9.93 11.71 11.23
N HIS A 245 -9.14 10.64 11.07
CA HIS A 245 -8.40 10.01 12.16
C HIS A 245 -7.45 10.99 12.87
N LEU A 246 -6.74 11.81 12.09
CA LEU A 246 -5.81 12.82 12.60
C LEU A 246 -6.50 14.13 13.02
N SER A 247 -7.84 14.19 12.95
CA SER A 247 -8.63 15.40 13.27
C SER A 247 -8.22 16.63 12.46
N ARG A 248 -7.83 16.42 11.19
CA ARG A 248 -7.51 17.46 10.20
C ARG A 248 -8.79 17.92 9.48
N ASP A 249 -8.69 18.99 8.68
CA ASP A 249 -9.81 19.41 7.82
C ASP A 249 -10.00 18.42 6.67
N SER A 250 -11.05 17.59 6.77
CA SER A 250 -11.39 16.56 5.79
C SER A 250 -12.34 17.04 4.68
N LYS A 251 -12.71 18.33 4.63
CA LYS A 251 -13.69 18.84 3.63
C LYS A 251 -13.27 18.56 2.19
N GLU A 252 -11.98 18.76 1.88
CA GLU A 252 -11.50 18.59 0.51
C GLU A 252 -11.39 17.11 0.13
N SER A 253 -10.88 16.26 1.02
CA SER A 253 -10.81 14.82 0.81
C SER A 253 -12.20 14.18 0.71
N LEU A 254 -13.17 14.59 1.54
CA LEU A 254 -14.58 14.18 1.42
C LEU A 254 -15.24 14.68 0.14
N LYS A 255 -14.91 15.90 -0.32
CA LYS A 255 -15.38 16.42 -1.62
C LYS A 255 -14.86 15.57 -2.78
N ARG A 256 -13.59 15.14 -2.75
CA ARG A 256 -13.04 14.20 -3.72
C ARG A 256 -13.77 12.86 -3.66
N LEU A 257 -13.94 12.30 -2.46
CA LEU A 257 -14.66 11.04 -2.24
C LEU A 257 -16.10 11.07 -2.75
N SER A 258 -16.79 12.21 -2.62
CA SER A 258 -18.17 12.35 -3.13
C SER A 258 -18.30 12.20 -4.66
N LYS A 259 -17.19 12.34 -5.41
CA LYS A 259 -17.18 12.07 -6.85
C LYS A 259 -17.14 10.58 -7.18
N VAL A 260 -16.65 9.77 -6.24
CA VAL A 260 -16.48 8.31 -6.38
C VAL A 260 -17.63 7.57 -5.67
N ASP A 261 -17.81 7.81 -4.37
CA ASP A 261 -18.91 7.27 -3.57
C ASP A 261 -19.58 8.38 -2.75
N LYS A 262 -20.73 8.83 -3.24
CA LYS A 262 -21.55 9.87 -2.59
C LYS A 262 -22.08 9.43 -1.23
N LYS A 263 -22.44 8.15 -1.07
CA LYS A 263 -23.08 7.65 0.17
C LYS A 263 -22.05 7.57 1.28
N LEU A 264 -20.88 6.99 0.99
CA LEU A 264 -19.79 6.90 1.95
C LEU A 264 -19.26 8.28 2.35
N ALA A 265 -19.07 9.18 1.39
CA ALA A 265 -18.67 10.55 1.67
C ALA A 265 -19.67 11.29 2.58
N ALA A 266 -20.99 11.13 2.32
CA ALA A 266 -22.03 11.71 3.15
C ALA A 266 -22.03 11.13 4.57
N ALA A 267 -21.91 9.81 4.72
CA ALA A 267 -21.87 9.15 6.03
C ALA A 267 -20.65 9.59 6.87
N LEU A 268 -19.46 9.69 6.25
CA LEU A 268 -18.28 10.22 6.94
C LEU A 268 -18.43 11.70 7.32
N SER A 269 -19.05 12.51 6.45
CA SER A 269 -19.36 13.92 6.73
C SER A 269 -20.37 14.06 7.89
N ASP A 270 -21.37 13.20 7.95
CA ASP A 270 -22.36 13.14 9.04
C ASP A 270 -21.66 12.83 10.37
N LEU A 271 -20.77 11.82 10.39
CA LEU A 271 -19.97 11.48 11.58
C LEU A 271 -19.10 12.64 12.05
N VAL A 272 -18.37 13.28 11.13
CA VAL A 272 -17.50 14.44 11.44
C VAL A 272 -18.32 15.59 12.00
N SER A 273 -19.46 15.91 11.39
CA SER A 273 -20.35 16.99 11.83
C SER A 273 -20.88 16.75 13.25
N LEU A 274 -21.33 15.53 13.54
CA LEU A 274 -21.80 15.16 14.88
C LEU A 274 -20.68 15.26 15.92
N ARG A 275 -19.46 14.81 15.60
CA ARG A 275 -18.29 14.91 16.48
C ARG A 275 -17.87 16.36 16.76
N GLN A 276 -18.15 17.28 15.83
CA GLN A 276 -17.95 18.72 16.00
C GLN A 276 -19.11 19.42 16.74
N GLY A 277 -20.14 18.67 17.17
CA GLY A 277 -21.28 19.19 17.93
C GLY A 277 -22.40 19.78 17.06
N ASN A 278 -22.39 19.55 15.75
CA ASN A 278 -23.43 20.06 14.86
C ASN A 278 -24.64 19.11 14.84
N ALA A 279 -25.78 19.57 15.37
CA ALA A 279 -27.00 18.79 15.52
C ALA A 279 -28.04 18.96 14.38
N LYS A 280 -27.67 19.61 13.25
CA LYS A 280 -28.62 19.95 12.18
C LYS A 280 -29.46 18.76 11.67
N ASP A 281 -28.80 17.63 11.40
CA ASP A 281 -29.44 16.43 10.85
C ASP A 281 -29.70 15.34 11.91
N TRP A 282 -29.62 15.71 13.19
CA TRP A 282 -29.65 14.77 14.31
C TRP A 282 -30.84 13.80 14.29
N ASP A 283 -32.06 14.27 13.98
CA ASP A 283 -33.25 13.40 14.00
C ASP A 283 -33.24 12.31 12.93
N ARG A 284 -32.63 12.58 11.77
CA ARG A 284 -32.40 11.57 10.72
C ARG A 284 -31.33 10.59 11.16
N LEU A 285 -30.22 11.10 11.69
CA LEU A 285 -29.02 10.31 11.99
C LEU A 285 -29.21 9.35 13.16
N ARG A 286 -29.98 9.72 14.18
CA ARG A 286 -30.29 8.84 15.32
C ARG A 286 -31.14 7.61 14.95
N LYS A 287 -31.81 7.65 13.79
CA LYS A 287 -32.74 6.61 13.29
C LYS A 287 -32.09 5.67 12.28
N LEU A 288 -30.82 5.86 11.95
CA LEU A 288 -30.13 5.00 11.00
C LEU A 288 -30.06 3.57 11.53
N THR A 289 -30.22 2.62 10.62
CA THR A 289 -30.12 1.18 10.88
C THR A 289 -29.06 0.58 9.98
N GLY A 290 -28.12 -0.15 10.54
CA GLY A 290 -27.05 -0.82 9.81
C GLY A 290 -26.05 -1.44 10.77
N ASP A 291 -25.49 -2.58 10.36
CA ASP A 291 -24.53 -3.34 11.17
C ASP A 291 -23.09 -2.86 10.94
N GLU A 292 -22.88 -1.94 9.98
CA GLU A 292 -21.56 -1.40 9.72
C GLU A 292 -21.10 -0.51 10.88
N GLU A 293 -19.80 -0.54 11.16
CA GLU A 293 -19.20 0.21 12.26
C GLU A 293 -19.45 1.72 12.10
N LEU A 294 -19.32 2.26 10.89
CA LEU A 294 -19.59 3.68 10.63
C LEU A 294 -21.03 4.06 11.00
N THR A 295 -22.02 3.26 10.60
CA THR A 295 -23.43 3.49 10.90
C THR A 295 -23.68 3.52 12.41
N GLN A 296 -23.14 2.54 13.13
CA GLN A 296 -23.24 2.46 14.59
C GLN A 296 -22.60 3.66 15.28
N GLN A 297 -21.44 4.13 14.80
CA GLN A 297 -20.78 5.31 15.36
C GLN A 297 -21.54 6.61 15.07
N ILE A 298 -22.19 6.75 13.91
CA ILE A 298 -23.05 7.90 13.61
C ILE A 298 -24.21 7.95 14.59
N VAL A 299 -24.92 6.83 14.76
CA VAL A 299 -26.06 6.73 15.69
C VAL A 299 -25.62 7.02 17.13
N SER A 300 -24.51 6.43 17.57
CA SER A 300 -23.93 6.69 18.89
C SER A 300 -23.55 8.15 19.07
N ALA A 301 -22.90 8.78 18.08
CA ALA A 301 -22.53 10.19 18.14
C ALA A 301 -23.77 11.10 18.19
N ALA A 302 -24.82 10.78 17.45
CA ALA A 302 -26.09 11.52 17.48
C ALA A 302 -26.74 11.44 18.88
N TRP A 303 -26.80 10.25 19.47
CA TRP A 303 -27.32 10.06 20.83
C TRP A 303 -26.43 10.64 21.93
N ASN A 304 -25.15 10.87 21.69
CA ASN A 304 -24.27 11.56 22.64
C ASN A 304 -24.35 13.09 22.55
N LEU A 305 -24.81 13.65 21.42
CA LEU A 305 -24.98 15.09 21.25
C LEU A 305 -26.22 15.64 21.95
N MET A 306 -27.34 14.90 21.90
CA MET A 306 -28.62 15.18 22.57
C MET A 306 -29.05 16.67 22.58
N PRO A 307 -29.42 17.24 21.41
CA PRO A 307 -30.01 18.56 21.35
C PRO A 307 -31.34 18.61 22.13
N GLU A 308 -31.82 19.82 22.46
CA GLU A 308 -33.09 20.00 23.19
C GLU A 308 -34.29 19.34 22.50
N ALA A 309 -34.25 19.21 21.17
CA ALA A 309 -35.27 18.49 20.41
C ALA A 309 -35.47 17.04 20.90
N ALA A 310 -34.46 16.42 21.51
CA ALA A 310 -34.53 15.08 22.08
C ALA A 310 -35.51 14.97 23.26
N SER A 311 -35.79 16.06 24.00
CA SER A 311 -36.74 16.03 25.10
C SER A 311 -38.20 15.88 24.66
N LYS A 312 -38.46 16.01 23.35
CA LYS A 312 -39.80 15.91 22.75
C LYS A 312 -40.06 14.54 22.11
N LEU A 313 -39.12 13.61 22.24
CA LEU A 313 -39.26 12.25 21.73
C LEU A 313 -40.26 11.45 22.56
N THR A 314 -40.82 10.42 21.93
CA THR A 314 -41.67 9.44 22.60
C THR A 314 -40.86 8.56 23.55
N SER A 315 -41.54 7.95 24.53
CA SER A 315 -40.92 7.02 25.49
C SER A 315 -40.17 5.88 24.77
N LYS A 316 -40.76 5.33 23.70
CA LYS A 316 -40.17 4.27 22.87
C LYS A 316 -38.91 4.70 22.13
N GLU A 317 -38.89 5.92 21.59
CA GLU A 317 -37.70 6.43 20.89
C GLU A 317 -36.54 6.70 21.86
N LEU A 318 -36.86 7.13 23.10
CA LEU A 318 -35.88 7.36 24.15
C LEU A 318 -35.28 6.05 24.68
N ASP A 319 -36.05 4.96 24.66
CA ASP A 319 -35.54 3.61 24.98
C ASP A 319 -34.41 3.19 24.04
N SER A 320 -34.56 3.39 22.73
CA SER A 320 -33.48 3.12 21.78
C SER A 320 -32.21 3.93 22.07
N GLY A 321 -32.36 5.18 22.55
CA GLY A 321 -31.21 5.98 22.99
C GLY A 321 -30.54 5.45 24.25
N LEU A 322 -31.32 4.98 25.22
CA LEU A 322 -30.81 4.43 26.50
C LEU A 322 -29.99 3.15 26.31
N GLU A 323 -30.31 2.34 25.30
CA GLU A 323 -29.54 1.14 24.94
C GLU A 323 -28.14 1.49 24.37
N ILE A 324 -28.01 2.64 23.72
CA ILE A 324 -26.82 3.03 22.97
C ILE A 324 -25.87 3.90 23.80
N VAL A 325 -26.42 4.85 24.55
CA VAL A 325 -25.61 5.80 25.34
C VAL A 325 -24.91 5.05 26.47
N THR A 326 -23.61 5.29 26.66
CA THR A 326 -22.83 4.68 27.75
C THR A 326 -22.51 5.65 28.89
N ASN A 327 -22.54 6.95 28.64
CA ASN A 327 -22.22 7.96 29.64
C ASN A 327 -23.33 8.06 30.71
N PRO A 328 -23.02 7.88 32.01
CA PRO A 328 -24.02 7.90 33.09
C PRO A 328 -24.85 9.19 33.15
N LYS A 329 -24.23 10.36 32.94
CA LYS A 329 -24.94 11.64 32.97
C LYS A 329 -25.96 11.76 31.84
N TYR A 330 -25.61 11.21 30.68
CA TYR A 330 -26.47 11.22 29.51
C TYR A 330 -27.61 10.21 29.64
N LYS A 331 -27.32 9.03 30.22
CA LYS A 331 -28.36 8.07 30.60
C LYS A 331 -29.37 8.68 31.55
N GLU A 332 -28.92 9.32 32.63
CA GLU A 332 -29.81 9.98 33.58
C GLU A 332 -30.72 11.02 32.90
N LYS A 333 -30.14 11.86 32.04
CA LYS A 333 -30.89 12.85 31.26
C LYS A 333 -31.96 12.21 30.37
N LEU A 334 -31.62 11.14 29.65
CA LEU A 334 -32.57 10.38 28.83
C LEU A 334 -33.66 9.71 29.67
N THR A 335 -33.32 9.18 30.85
CA THR A 335 -34.29 8.59 31.78
C THR A 335 -35.30 9.64 32.22
N TRP A 336 -34.87 10.84 32.62
CA TRP A 336 -35.78 11.93 32.99
C TRP A 336 -36.72 12.32 31.84
N TRP A 337 -36.19 12.43 30.61
CA TRP A 337 -37.03 12.69 29.44
C TRP A 337 -38.02 11.56 29.17
N LYS A 338 -37.61 10.30 29.35
CA LYS A 338 -38.49 9.13 29.18
C LYS A 338 -39.63 9.15 30.20
N LEU A 339 -39.32 9.40 31.47
CA LEU A 339 -40.33 9.51 32.54
C LEU A 339 -41.33 10.63 32.22
N SER A 340 -40.84 11.79 31.78
CA SER A 340 -41.71 12.89 31.36
C SER A 340 -42.58 12.52 30.15
N ALA A 341 -42.01 11.82 29.16
CA ALA A 341 -42.74 11.34 27.99
C ALA A 341 -43.84 10.33 28.38
N LEU A 342 -43.57 9.38 29.28
CA LEU A 342 -44.55 8.41 29.76
C LEU A 342 -45.74 9.05 30.48
N VAL A 343 -45.49 10.09 31.28
CA VAL A 343 -46.56 10.88 31.92
C VAL A 343 -47.40 11.59 30.85
N ASN A 344 -46.76 12.21 29.86
CA ASN A 344 -47.45 12.91 28.77
C ASN A 344 -48.22 11.96 27.84
N GLU A 345 -47.76 10.71 27.69
CA GLU A 345 -48.40 9.64 26.92
C GLU A 345 -49.54 8.95 27.68
N GLY A 346 -49.85 9.37 28.91
CA GLY A 346 -50.94 8.81 29.71
C GLY A 346 -50.64 7.46 30.33
N SER A 347 -49.35 7.12 30.52
CA SER A 347 -48.89 5.89 31.19
C SER A 347 -48.05 6.18 32.45
N PRO A 348 -48.56 6.94 33.44
CA PRO A 348 -47.79 7.35 34.61
C PRO A 348 -47.37 6.17 35.50
N ASP A 349 -48.14 5.07 35.52
CA ASP A 349 -47.80 3.88 36.32
C ASP A 349 -46.47 3.25 35.87
N LYS A 350 -46.18 3.27 34.57
CA LYS A 350 -44.90 2.81 34.00
C LYS A 350 -43.73 3.75 34.28
N ALA A 351 -44.00 4.97 34.76
CA ALA A 351 -42.98 5.93 35.17
C ALA A 351 -42.61 5.80 36.66
N LEU A 352 -43.40 5.03 37.43
CA LEU A 352 -43.18 4.76 38.85
C LEU A 352 -42.50 3.40 39.11
N GLU A 353 -42.52 2.50 38.12
CA GLU A 353 -41.69 1.27 38.06
C GLU A 353 -40.24 1.61 37.66
#